data_AF-W9GPX7-F1
#
_entry.id   AF-W9GPX7-F1
#
_cell.length_a   1.000
_cell.length_b   1.000
_cell.length_c   1.000
_cell.angle_alpha   90.00
_cell.angle_beta   90.00
_cell.angle_gamma   90.00
#
_symmetry.space_group_name_H-M   'P 1'
#
loop_
_entity.id
_entity.type
_entity.pdbx_description
1 polymer ?
#
loop_
_entity_poly.entity_id
_entity_poly.type
_entity_poly.pdbx_seq_one_letter_code
_entity_poly.pdbx_strand_id
1 'polypeptide(L)'
;MHQLRHRPTVVVVGAGVTGLVAAHRLAHAGCEVTLVEASERVGGQVRTVEFAGHAVDVGAEALHLASPAARRLVDEVGLTHDVVGARPGTTLLWTSDRLRPLPAGVGPAGPTRLRPVLGSRVMSLRGLGRASLEPLAAHVAAPLAPESDTSVGAFLETRFGREVADRLVDPLLGSLHAGDIDELSLRACAPSLVGPASERRSILLRRRSAPATGPTTGPAPAPAFASFADGLRVLTDRLLDDADATVLLGRAVLAVERLGDRYELHVSDGDRLEADAVVLALPASGAATVLA
;
A
#
# COMPACT_ATOMS: atom_id res chain seq x y z
N MET A 1 28.52 -32.46 -24.75
CA MET A 1 27.73 -32.76 -23.55
C MET A 1 27.29 -31.45 -22.91
N HIS A 2 26.06 -31.02 -23.18
CA HIS A 2 25.45 -29.87 -22.52
C HIS A 2 25.21 -30.29 -21.06
N GLN A 3 25.97 -29.76 -20.09
CA GLN A 3 25.57 -29.91 -18.69
C GLN A 3 24.19 -29.28 -18.56
N LEU A 4 23.18 -30.10 -18.27
CA LEU A 4 21.86 -29.62 -17.86
C LEU A 4 22.09 -28.74 -16.63
N ARG A 5 22.04 -27.42 -16.82
CA ARG A 5 22.12 -26.47 -15.72
C ARG A 5 20.89 -26.74 -14.85
N HIS A 6 21.12 -27.17 -13.61
CA HIS A 6 20.06 -27.31 -12.62
C HIS A 6 19.36 -25.97 -12.47
N ARG A 7 18.04 -25.92 -12.70
CA ARG A 7 17.24 -24.73 -12.41
C ARG A 7 17.13 -24.60 -10.89
N PRO A 8 17.45 -23.45 -10.29
CA PRO A 8 17.28 -23.28 -8.85
C PRO A 8 15.82 -23.50 -8.46
N THR A 9 15.61 -24.31 -7.43
CA THR A 9 14.28 -24.62 -6.86
C THR A 9 13.95 -23.61 -5.77
N VAL A 10 12.78 -22.97 -5.85
CA VAL A 10 12.35 -21.96 -4.88
C VAL A 10 10.93 -22.24 -4.42
N VAL A 11 10.74 -22.32 -3.10
CA VAL A 11 9.41 -22.41 -2.51
C VAL A 11 8.95 -21.03 -2.04
N VAL A 12 7.81 -20.57 -2.53
CA VAL A 12 7.16 -19.33 -2.10
C VAL A 12 6.00 -19.70 -1.16
N VAL A 13 6.04 -19.18 0.07
CA VAL A 13 5.04 -19.49 1.10
C VAL A 13 4.06 -18.32 1.22
N GLY A 14 2.81 -18.58 0.85
CA GLY A 14 1.70 -17.62 0.79
C GLY A 14 1.39 -17.17 -0.63
N ALA A 15 0.18 -17.43 -1.12
CA ALA A 15 -0.29 -17.04 -2.45
C ALA A 15 -1.08 -15.73 -2.48
N GLY A 16 -0.74 -14.78 -1.60
CA GLY A 16 -1.19 -13.39 -1.73
C GLY A 16 -0.50 -12.68 -2.90
N VAL A 17 -0.90 -11.44 -3.20
CA VAL A 17 -0.31 -10.64 -4.29
C VAL A 17 1.23 -10.57 -4.21
N THR A 18 1.81 -10.47 -3.01
CA THR A 18 3.27 -10.48 -2.82
C THR A 18 3.91 -11.79 -3.27
N GLY A 19 3.33 -12.93 -2.89
CA GLY A 19 3.83 -14.25 -3.28
C GLY A 19 3.65 -14.52 -4.77
N LEU A 20 2.53 -14.11 -5.35
CA LEU A 20 2.27 -14.23 -6.78
C LEU A 20 3.26 -13.40 -7.61
N VAL A 21 3.55 -12.16 -7.21
CA VAL A 21 4.58 -11.34 -7.86
C VAL A 21 5.98 -11.96 -7.71
N ALA A 22 6.30 -12.52 -6.55
CA ALA A 22 7.56 -13.22 -6.33
C ALA A 22 7.68 -14.45 -7.25
N ALA A 23 6.65 -15.29 -7.29
CA ALA A 23 6.60 -16.48 -8.15
C ALA A 23 6.75 -16.11 -9.63
N HIS A 24 5.98 -15.14 -10.10
CA HIS A 24 6.08 -14.60 -11.46
C HIS A 24 7.51 -14.20 -11.82
N ARG A 25 8.16 -13.39 -10.97
CA ARG A 25 9.53 -12.91 -11.22
C ARG A 25 10.58 -14.01 -11.15
N LEU A 26 10.45 -14.95 -10.21
CA LEU A 26 11.37 -16.08 -10.06
C LEU A 26 11.29 -17.02 -11.27
N ALA A 27 10.07 -17.30 -11.74
CA ALA A 27 9.87 -18.13 -12.93
C ALA A 27 10.45 -17.48 -14.18
N HIS A 28 10.25 -16.17 -14.38
CA HIS A 28 10.86 -15.41 -15.47
C HIS A 28 12.40 -15.33 -15.36
N ALA A 29 12.94 -15.47 -14.15
CA ALA A 29 14.38 -15.61 -13.92
C ALA A 29 14.91 -17.05 -14.17
N GLY A 30 14.03 -18.00 -14.52
CA GLY A 30 14.37 -19.38 -14.85
C GLY A 30 14.43 -20.32 -13.64
N CYS A 31 13.88 -19.94 -12.49
CA CYS A 31 13.72 -20.81 -11.33
C CYS A 31 12.56 -21.80 -11.53
N GLU A 32 12.66 -22.95 -10.88
CA GLU A 32 11.54 -23.86 -10.67
C GLU A 32 10.82 -23.44 -9.39
N VAL A 33 9.55 -23.05 -9.50
CA VAL A 33 8.83 -22.39 -8.40
C VAL A 33 7.68 -23.27 -7.92
N THR A 34 7.61 -23.47 -6.60
CA THR A 34 6.44 -24.05 -5.93
C THR A 34 5.83 -23.01 -5.00
N LEU A 35 4.57 -22.64 -5.24
CA LEU A 35 3.78 -21.73 -4.43
C LEU A 35 2.90 -22.54 -3.48
N VAL A 36 3.06 -22.35 -2.17
CA VAL A 36 2.33 -23.08 -1.14
C VAL A 36 1.39 -22.12 -0.40
N GLU A 37 0.11 -22.45 -0.32
CA GLU A 37 -0.92 -21.61 0.27
C GLU A 37 -1.84 -22.40 1.18
N ALA A 38 -2.05 -21.88 2.39
CA ALA A 38 -2.83 -22.53 3.42
C ALA A 38 -4.34 -22.58 3.11
N SER A 39 -4.84 -21.62 2.34
CA SER A 39 -6.26 -21.59 1.94
C SER A 39 -6.51 -22.29 0.59
N GLU A 40 -7.79 -22.54 0.30
CA GLU A 40 -8.25 -23.16 -0.96
C GLU A 40 -8.23 -22.22 -2.17
N ARG A 41 -7.57 -21.06 -2.08
CA ARG A 41 -7.52 -20.06 -3.15
C ARG A 41 -6.26 -19.20 -3.08
N VAL A 42 -5.90 -18.62 -4.21
CA VAL A 42 -4.89 -17.55 -4.28
C VAL A 42 -5.50 -16.16 -4.02
N GLY A 43 -4.65 -15.14 -4.00
CA GLY A 43 -5.00 -13.71 -3.96
C GLY A 43 -4.85 -13.06 -2.59
N GLY A 44 -4.99 -13.81 -1.49
CA GLY A 44 -4.85 -13.28 -0.14
C GLY A 44 -5.87 -12.16 0.14
N GLN A 45 -5.39 -10.95 0.44
CA GLN A 45 -6.26 -9.76 0.63
C GLN A 45 -6.88 -9.24 -0.67
N VAL A 46 -6.35 -9.63 -1.84
CA VAL A 46 -7.02 -9.39 -3.12
C VAL A 46 -8.08 -10.47 -3.26
N ARG A 47 -9.34 -10.08 -3.12
CA ARG A 47 -10.47 -11.01 -3.16
C ARG A 47 -11.67 -10.32 -3.81
N THR A 48 -12.05 -10.86 -4.96
CA THR A 48 -13.29 -10.49 -5.65
C THR A 48 -14.29 -11.64 -5.49
N VAL A 49 -15.54 -11.32 -5.19
CA VAL A 49 -16.65 -12.27 -5.11
C VAL A 49 -17.75 -11.88 -6.09
N GLU A 50 -18.57 -12.84 -6.52
CA GLU A 50 -19.82 -12.52 -7.20
C GLU A 50 -20.86 -12.12 -6.15
N PHE A 51 -21.46 -10.95 -6.33
CA PHE A 51 -22.57 -10.47 -5.51
C PHE A 51 -23.62 -9.82 -6.41
N ALA A 52 -24.83 -10.38 -6.39
CA ALA A 52 -25.95 -9.91 -7.20
C ALA A 52 -25.63 -9.77 -8.71
N GLY A 53 -24.88 -10.74 -9.28
CA GLY A 53 -24.48 -10.72 -10.69
C GLY A 53 -23.35 -9.75 -11.02
N HIS A 54 -22.68 -9.17 -10.01
CA HIS A 54 -21.55 -8.26 -10.18
C HIS A 54 -20.31 -8.77 -9.46
N ALA A 55 -19.14 -8.52 -10.06
CA ALA A 55 -17.87 -8.69 -9.38
C ALA A 55 -17.69 -7.59 -8.33
N VAL A 56 -17.47 -7.97 -7.07
CA VAL A 56 -17.28 -7.06 -5.95
C VAL A 56 -16.00 -7.42 -5.21
N ASP A 57 -15.08 -6.46 -5.13
CA ASP A 57 -13.89 -6.58 -4.30
C ASP A 57 -14.27 -6.44 -2.82
N VAL A 58 -13.93 -7.45 -2.01
CA VAL A 58 -14.22 -7.54 -0.56
C VAL A 58 -12.96 -7.45 0.30
N GLY A 59 -11.85 -7.04 -0.30
CA GLY A 59 -10.57 -6.81 0.36
C GLY A 59 -9.91 -5.56 -0.22
N ALA A 60 -8.82 -5.73 -0.97
CA ALA A 60 -8.27 -4.64 -1.77
C ALA A 60 -9.25 -4.24 -2.89
N GLU A 61 -9.55 -2.95 -3.03
CA GLU A 61 -10.54 -2.43 -3.99
C GLU A 61 -9.94 -1.65 -5.17
N ALA A 62 -8.68 -1.19 -5.05
CA ALA A 62 -8.03 -0.42 -6.11
C ALA A 62 -6.50 -0.52 -6.07
N LEU A 63 -5.88 -0.44 -7.25
CA LEU A 63 -4.45 -0.26 -7.46
C LEU A 63 -4.11 1.22 -7.54
N HIS A 64 -3.05 1.64 -6.84
CA HIS A 64 -2.53 3.00 -6.91
C HIS A 64 -1.53 3.15 -8.08
N LEU A 65 -2.03 3.39 -9.30
CA LEU A 65 -1.19 3.51 -10.51
C LEU A 65 -0.37 4.81 -10.60
N ALA A 66 -0.57 5.73 -9.66
CA ALA A 66 0.39 6.82 -9.44
C ALA A 66 1.72 6.29 -8.84
N SER A 67 1.75 5.09 -8.24
CA SER A 67 2.99 4.37 -7.90
C SER A 67 3.67 3.83 -9.16
N PRO A 68 4.93 4.21 -9.45
CA PRO A 68 5.67 3.66 -10.58
C PRO A 68 5.84 2.15 -10.52
N ALA A 69 5.89 1.56 -9.32
CA ALA A 69 6.03 0.11 -9.16
C ALA A 69 4.74 -0.63 -9.56
N ALA A 70 3.58 -0.14 -9.10
CA ALA A 70 2.30 -0.74 -9.47
C ALA A 70 2.01 -0.60 -10.97
N ARG A 71 2.31 0.58 -11.55
CA ARG A 71 2.15 0.81 -12.99
C ARG A 71 3.04 -0.12 -13.83
N ARG A 72 4.31 -0.29 -13.43
CA ARG A 72 5.21 -1.23 -14.12
C ARG A 72 4.70 -2.66 -14.05
N LEU A 73 4.21 -3.10 -12.90
CA LEU A 73 3.68 -4.46 -12.77
C LEU A 73 2.50 -4.71 -13.71
N VAL A 74 1.55 -3.77 -13.79
CA VAL A 74 0.38 -3.88 -14.69
C VAL A 74 0.81 -3.94 -16.17
N ASP A 75 1.84 -3.16 -16.53
CA ASP A 75 2.42 -3.18 -17.87
C ASP A 75 3.17 -4.48 -18.17
N GLU A 76 3.98 -4.95 -17.23
CA GLU A 76 4.73 -6.22 -17.30
C GLU A 76 3.82 -7.41 -17.59
N VAL A 77 2.63 -7.47 -16.97
CA VAL A 77 1.67 -8.56 -17.19
C VAL A 77 0.68 -8.31 -18.33
N GLY A 78 0.84 -7.21 -19.07
CA GLY A 78 0.04 -6.91 -20.26
C GLY A 78 -1.38 -6.43 -20.00
N LEU A 79 -1.69 -5.96 -18.79
CA LEU A 79 -3.05 -5.56 -18.37
C LEU A 79 -3.34 -4.06 -18.55
N THR A 80 -2.41 -3.28 -19.11
CA THR A 80 -2.52 -1.81 -19.23
C THR A 80 -3.83 -1.35 -19.90
N HIS A 81 -4.34 -2.10 -20.88
CA HIS A 81 -5.55 -1.74 -21.62
C HIS A 81 -6.86 -2.16 -20.94
N ASP A 82 -6.80 -3.04 -19.95
CA ASP A 82 -7.97 -3.57 -19.23
C ASP A 82 -8.31 -2.76 -17.97
N VAL A 83 -7.43 -1.81 -17.64
CA VAL A 83 -7.56 -0.96 -16.45
C VAL A 83 -8.81 -0.07 -16.55
N VAL A 84 -9.64 -0.14 -15.51
CA VAL A 84 -10.82 0.70 -15.34
C VAL A 84 -10.56 1.72 -14.23
N GLY A 85 -10.60 3.01 -14.59
CA GLY A 85 -10.48 4.11 -13.63
C GLY A 85 -11.77 4.35 -12.84
N ALA A 86 -11.63 4.87 -11.62
CA ALA A 86 -12.76 5.31 -10.83
C ALA A 86 -13.54 6.43 -11.54
N ARG A 87 -14.89 6.38 -11.48
CA ARG A 87 -15.73 7.50 -11.92
C ARG A 87 -15.44 8.72 -11.03
N PRO A 88 -15.37 9.93 -11.59
CA PRO A 88 -15.24 11.13 -10.78
C PRO A 88 -16.37 11.23 -9.75
N GLY A 89 -16.00 11.49 -8.49
CA GLY A 89 -16.91 11.60 -7.37
C GLY A 89 -16.45 12.65 -6.38
N THR A 90 -17.26 12.88 -5.34
CA THR A 90 -16.91 13.80 -4.24
C THR A 90 -16.62 13.00 -2.98
N THR A 91 -15.41 13.14 -2.43
CA THR A 91 -15.09 12.64 -1.10
C THR A 91 -15.79 13.50 -0.05
N LEU A 92 -16.49 12.86 0.88
CA LEU A 92 -17.21 13.51 1.97
C LEU A 92 -16.57 13.13 3.31
N LEU A 93 -16.42 14.11 4.19
CA LEU A 93 -16.05 13.93 5.58
C LEU A 93 -17.30 14.02 6.45
N TRP A 94 -17.49 13.04 7.34
CA TRP A 94 -18.48 13.16 8.40
C TRP A 94 -17.92 14.03 9.52
N THR A 95 -18.51 15.19 9.74
CA THR A 95 -18.10 16.12 10.80
C THR A 95 -19.26 16.32 11.75
N SER A 96 -19.09 16.04 13.05
CA SER A 96 -20.03 16.23 14.20
C SER A 96 -21.54 16.00 13.95
N ASP A 97 -22.17 16.70 13.02
CA ASP A 97 -23.59 16.69 12.69
C ASP A 97 -23.94 16.43 11.21
N ARG A 98 -22.97 16.44 10.28
CA ARG A 98 -23.25 16.35 8.83
C ARG A 98 -22.07 15.91 7.96
N LEU A 99 -22.40 15.41 6.76
CA LEU A 99 -21.43 15.21 5.68
C LEU A 99 -21.01 16.55 5.06
N ARG A 100 -19.71 16.73 4.83
CA ARG A 100 -19.13 17.92 4.19
C ARG A 100 -18.13 17.50 3.12
N PRO A 101 -18.08 18.16 1.95
CA PRO A 101 -17.05 17.90 0.96
C PRO A 101 -15.64 18.07 1.51
N LEU A 102 -14.74 17.15 1.13
CA LEU A 102 -13.31 17.29 1.43
C LEU A 102 -12.78 18.58 0.79
N PRO A 103 -12.17 19.50 1.57
CA PRO A 103 -11.73 20.77 1.02
C PRO A 103 -10.52 20.60 0.10
N ALA A 104 -10.48 21.36 -0.99
CA ALA A 104 -9.33 21.34 -1.89
C ALA A 104 -8.03 21.67 -1.14
N GLY A 105 -6.98 20.89 -1.41
CA GLY A 105 -5.67 21.08 -0.78
C GLY A 105 -5.51 20.42 0.58
N VAL A 106 -6.49 19.64 1.05
CA VAL A 106 -6.32 18.68 2.14
C VAL A 106 -5.89 17.34 1.56
N GLY A 107 -4.86 16.72 2.14
CA GLY A 107 -4.47 15.34 1.83
C GLY A 107 -4.03 14.60 3.09
N PRO A 108 -3.49 13.37 2.95
CA PRO A 108 -3.09 12.53 4.08
C PRO A 108 -2.01 13.16 4.98
N ALA A 109 -1.30 14.16 4.48
CA ALA A 109 -0.26 14.90 5.19
C ALA A 109 -0.77 16.22 5.84
N GLY A 110 -2.08 16.45 5.81
CA GLY A 110 -2.71 17.68 6.33
C GLY A 110 -3.04 18.74 5.25
N PRO A 111 -3.52 19.92 5.69
CA PRO A 111 -3.92 20.99 4.79
C PRO A 111 -2.71 21.73 4.23
N THR A 112 -2.73 21.95 2.91
CA THR A 112 -1.75 22.81 2.21
C THR A 112 -2.30 24.19 1.89
N ARG A 113 -3.62 24.38 2.04
CA ARG A 113 -4.30 25.66 1.81
C ARG A 113 -5.41 25.82 2.84
N LEU A 114 -5.44 26.95 3.54
CA LEU A 114 -6.45 27.22 4.57
C LEU A 114 -7.74 27.86 4.03
N ARG A 115 -7.66 28.60 2.90
CA ARG A 115 -8.84 29.27 2.33
C ARG A 115 -9.98 28.30 1.95
N PRO A 116 -9.72 27.16 1.27
CA PRO A 116 -10.77 26.18 0.99
C PRO A 116 -11.31 25.50 2.25
N VAL A 117 -10.44 25.28 3.25
CA VAL A 117 -10.83 24.69 4.54
C VAL A 117 -11.80 25.60 5.29
N LEU A 118 -11.55 26.92 5.32
CA LEU A 118 -12.48 27.89 5.91
C LEU A 118 -13.88 27.81 5.28
N GLY A 119 -13.97 27.75 3.95
CA GLY A 119 -15.25 27.66 3.24
C GLY A 119 -16.01 26.36 3.48
N SER A 120 -15.29 25.26 3.76
CA SER A 120 -15.90 23.94 3.98
C SER A 120 -16.62 23.80 5.31
N ARG A 121 -16.26 24.60 6.32
CA ARG A 121 -16.73 24.51 7.71
C ARG A 121 -16.49 23.12 8.36
N VAL A 122 -15.50 22.37 7.87
CA VAL A 122 -15.02 21.13 8.51
C VAL A 122 -14.32 21.42 9.84
N MET A 123 -13.72 22.61 9.96
CA MET A 123 -13.05 23.09 11.16
C MET A 123 -13.79 24.24 11.83
N SER A 124 -13.61 24.36 13.14
CA SER A 124 -13.97 25.52 13.94
C SER A 124 -13.07 26.71 13.61
N LEU A 125 -13.56 27.92 13.87
CA LEU A 125 -12.74 29.14 13.71
C LEU A 125 -11.51 29.12 14.63
N ARG A 126 -11.60 28.50 15.81
CA ARG A 126 -10.48 28.36 16.76
C ARG A 126 -9.42 27.40 16.21
N GLY A 127 -9.83 26.23 15.70
CA GLY A 127 -8.92 25.28 15.08
C GLY A 127 -8.26 25.83 13.82
N LEU A 128 -9.02 26.55 13.00
CA LEU A 128 -8.46 27.23 11.84
C LEU A 128 -7.43 28.31 12.23
N GLY A 129 -7.73 29.08 13.28
CA GLY A 129 -6.79 30.05 13.87
C GLY A 129 -5.50 29.36 14.32
N ARG A 130 -5.61 28.26 15.07
CA ARG A 130 -4.46 27.46 15.50
C ARG A 130 -3.65 26.87 14.33
N ALA A 131 -4.33 26.41 13.28
CA ALA A 131 -3.70 25.87 12.08
C ALA A 131 -2.99 26.97 11.26
N SER A 132 -3.50 28.20 11.27
CA SER A 132 -2.87 29.34 10.59
C SER A 132 -1.52 29.75 11.18
N LEU A 133 -1.26 29.36 12.44
CA LEU A 133 0.01 29.57 13.12
C LEU A 133 1.06 28.50 12.78
N GLU A 134 0.77 27.56 11.87
CA GLU A 134 1.74 26.50 11.49
C GLU A 134 3.12 27.03 11.08
N PRO A 135 3.27 28.14 10.32
CA PRO A 135 4.60 28.63 9.96
C PRO A 135 5.44 29.05 11.18
N LEU A 136 4.80 29.63 12.19
CA LEU A 136 5.46 29.97 13.46
C LEU A 136 5.75 28.71 14.27
N ALA A 137 4.78 27.80 14.38
CA ALA A 137 4.95 26.54 15.08
C ALA A 137 6.07 25.68 14.47
N ALA A 138 6.20 25.66 13.15
CA ALA A 138 7.27 24.98 12.41
C ALA A 138 8.65 25.52 12.79
N HIS A 139 8.77 26.84 12.94
CA HIS A 139 10.03 27.49 13.29
C HIS A 139 10.45 27.21 14.73
N VAL A 140 9.49 27.19 15.66
CA VAL A 140 9.74 27.02 17.10
C VAL A 140 9.92 25.54 17.49
N ALA A 141 9.19 24.62 16.84
CA ALA A 141 9.25 23.19 17.16
C ALA A 141 10.66 22.60 17.03
N ALA A 142 11.01 21.69 17.94
CA ALA A 142 12.24 20.92 17.84
C ALA A 142 12.25 20.09 16.54
N PRO A 143 13.40 20.00 15.83
CA PRO A 143 13.49 19.23 14.61
C PRO A 143 13.47 17.73 14.95
N LEU A 144 12.89 16.93 14.06
CA LEU A 144 13.00 15.48 14.17
C LEU A 144 14.45 15.05 13.89
N ALA A 145 15.08 14.37 14.85
CA ALA A 145 16.46 13.89 14.70
C ALA A 145 16.56 12.75 13.65
N PRO A 146 17.71 12.56 12.98
CA PRO A 146 17.86 11.63 11.86
C PRO A 146 17.43 10.18 12.13
N GLU A 147 17.58 9.70 13.38
CA GLU A 147 17.21 8.34 13.77
C GLU A 147 15.96 8.28 14.67
N SER A 148 15.45 9.41 15.18
CA SER A 148 14.25 9.43 16.02
C SER A 148 12.96 9.40 15.20
N ASP A 149 11.92 8.70 15.67
CA ASP A 149 10.60 8.74 15.06
C ASP A 149 9.55 9.37 15.99
N THR A 150 8.42 9.77 15.42
CA THR A 150 7.26 10.27 16.15
C THR A 150 5.98 9.80 15.46
N SER A 151 4.83 9.90 16.13
CA SER A 151 3.58 9.58 15.46
C SER A 151 3.10 10.72 14.55
N VAL A 152 2.30 10.37 13.55
CA VAL A 152 1.70 11.35 12.64
C VAL A 152 0.82 12.34 13.42
N GLY A 153 0.02 11.84 14.36
CA GLY A 153 -0.86 12.64 15.21
C GLY A 153 -0.10 13.64 16.08
N ALA A 154 0.93 13.18 16.81
CA ALA A 154 1.75 14.06 17.64
C ALA A 154 2.46 15.17 16.84
N PHE A 155 2.97 14.82 15.66
CA PHE A 155 3.57 15.79 14.74
C PHE A 155 2.56 16.85 14.29
N LEU A 156 1.37 16.42 13.84
CA LEU A 156 0.35 17.33 13.32
C LEU A 156 -0.29 18.18 14.42
N GLU A 157 -0.47 17.64 15.61
CA GLU A 157 -0.95 18.39 16.78
C GLU A 157 0.03 19.51 17.13
N THR A 158 1.33 19.21 17.14
CA THR A 158 2.37 20.22 17.36
C THR A 158 2.37 21.28 16.27
N ARG A 159 2.23 20.90 15.00
CA ARG A 159 2.29 21.83 13.86
C ARG A 159 1.01 22.64 13.69
N PHE A 160 -0.12 21.96 13.50
CA PHE A 160 -1.39 22.56 13.12
C PHE A 160 -2.42 22.61 14.25
N GLY A 161 -2.23 21.83 15.33
CA GLY A 161 -3.20 21.65 16.40
C GLY A 161 -4.07 20.41 16.23
N ARG A 162 -4.60 19.92 17.35
CA ARG A 162 -5.37 18.67 17.45
C ARG A 162 -6.53 18.56 16.44
N GLU A 163 -7.26 19.66 16.21
CA GLU A 163 -8.41 19.63 15.32
C GLU A 163 -8.05 19.29 13.86
N VAL A 164 -6.83 19.62 13.40
CA VAL A 164 -6.37 19.19 12.07
C VAL A 164 -6.04 17.69 12.04
N ALA A 165 -5.42 17.20 13.10
CA ALA A 165 -5.12 15.77 13.25
C ALA A 165 -6.45 14.97 13.21
N ASP A 166 -7.38 15.28 14.10
CA ASP A 166 -8.62 14.52 14.28
C ASP A 166 -9.64 14.67 13.15
N ARG A 167 -9.82 15.89 12.59
CA ARG A 167 -10.93 16.15 11.64
C ARG A 167 -10.53 16.09 10.17
N LEU A 168 -9.23 16.16 9.87
CA LEU A 168 -8.76 16.18 8.49
C LEU A 168 -7.82 15.02 8.17
N VAL A 169 -6.89 14.69 9.06
CA VAL A 169 -5.86 13.69 8.75
C VAL A 169 -6.26 12.29 9.19
N ASP A 170 -6.76 12.12 10.41
CA ASP A 170 -7.22 10.84 10.93
C ASP A 170 -8.25 10.16 10.00
N PRO A 171 -9.29 10.85 9.50
CA PRO A 171 -10.27 10.23 8.59
C PRO A 171 -9.73 9.89 7.20
N LEU A 172 -8.51 10.31 6.86
CA LEU A 172 -7.89 10.05 5.55
C LEU A 172 -6.74 9.05 5.65
N LEU A 173 -5.79 9.29 6.57
CA LEU A 173 -4.62 8.45 6.77
C LEU A 173 -4.93 7.31 7.73
N GLY A 174 -5.62 7.60 8.84
CA GLY A 174 -6.07 6.57 9.78
C GLY A 174 -6.98 5.56 9.10
N SER A 175 -7.92 6.01 8.26
CA SER A 175 -8.79 5.12 7.46
C SER A 175 -8.03 4.27 6.45
N LEU A 176 -6.93 4.79 5.86
CA LEU A 176 -6.11 4.04 4.90
C LEU A 176 -5.39 2.86 5.57
N HIS A 177 -4.98 3.04 6.82
CA HIS A 177 -4.28 2.02 7.61
C HIS A 177 -5.21 1.24 8.56
N ALA A 178 -6.48 1.64 8.67
CA ALA A 178 -7.41 1.22 9.72
C ALA A 178 -6.79 1.31 11.12
N GLY A 179 -6.06 2.39 11.40
CA GLY A 179 -5.28 2.57 12.63
C GLY A 179 -5.32 3.99 13.17
N ASP A 180 -4.83 4.15 14.40
CA ASP A 180 -4.78 5.44 15.11
C ASP A 180 -3.56 6.26 14.67
N ILE A 181 -3.77 7.47 14.15
CA ILE A 181 -2.68 8.36 13.75
C ILE A 181 -1.73 8.74 14.90
N ASP A 182 -2.16 8.62 16.16
CA ASP A 182 -1.32 8.83 17.33
C ASP A 182 -0.34 7.67 17.58
N GLU A 183 -0.52 6.53 16.91
CA GLU A 183 0.39 5.37 16.92
C GLU A 183 1.14 5.16 15.59
N LEU A 184 0.60 5.67 14.47
CA LEU A 184 1.25 5.54 13.17
C LEU A 184 2.56 6.32 13.08
N SER A 185 3.65 5.62 12.74
CA SER A 185 4.97 6.20 12.48
C SER A 185 4.91 7.28 11.39
N LEU A 186 5.46 8.47 11.67
CA LEU A 186 5.57 9.55 10.69
C LEU A 186 6.43 9.12 9.51
N ARG A 187 7.54 8.42 9.76
CA ARG A 187 8.44 7.96 8.69
C ARG A 187 7.82 6.91 7.79
N ALA A 188 7.12 5.95 8.36
CA ALA A 188 6.53 4.85 7.60
C ALA A 188 5.25 5.30 6.85
N CYS A 189 4.35 6.01 7.54
CA CYS A 189 3.03 6.31 7.02
C CYS A 189 2.93 7.68 6.33
N ALA A 190 3.84 8.62 6.64
CA ALA A 190 3.83 9.96 6.04
C ALA A 190 5.24 10.47 5.66
N PRO A 191 6.03 9.73 4.86
CA PRO A 191 7.43 10.06 4.56
C PRO A 191 7.64 11.45 3.96
N SER A 192 6.64 11.98 3.24
CA SER A 192 6.66 13.33 2.68
C SER A 192 6.74 14.46 3.73
N LEU A 193 6.41 14.17 4.99
CA LEU A 193 6.47 15.08 6.13
C LEU A 193 7.80 15.03 6.89
N VAL A 194 8.64 14.01 6.67
CA VAL A 194 9.93 13.85 7.36
C VAL A 194 10.85 15.03 7.08
N GLY A 195 10.95 15.47 5.82
CA GLY A 195 11.73 16.67 5.46
C GLY A 195 11.24 17.92 6.20
N PRO A 196 9.95 18.30 6.10
CA PRO A 196 9.36 19.37 6.90
C PRO A 196 9.58 19.25 8.42
N ALA A 197 9.57 18.03 8.95
CA ALA A 197 9.79 17.76 10.38
C ALA A 197 11.25 18.00 10.79
N SER A 198 12.22 17.48 10.03
CA SER A 198 13.65 17.61 10.33
C SER A 198 14.21 19.00 10.02
N GLU A 199 13.74 19.65 8.96
CA GLU A 199 14.28 20.94 8.50
C GLU A 199 13.51 22.16 9.07
N ARG A 200 12.55 21.94 9.98
CA ARG A 200 11.66 22.99 10.53
C ARG A 200 10.96 23.81 9.44
N ARG A 201 10.70 23.21 8.27
CA ARG A 201 10.03 23.90 7.16
C ARG A 201 8.53 23.93 7.39
N SER A 202 7.92 25.07 7.06
CA SER A 202 6.48 25.23 7.04
C SER A 202 5.87 24.46 5.88
N ILE A 203 4.79 23.75 6.16
CA ILE A 203 4.00 23.03 5.16
C ILE A 203 3.11 23.99 4.38
N LEU A 204 2.57 25.02 5.04
CA LEU A 204 1.69 26.02 4.39
C LEU A 204 2.46 26.97 3.45
N LEU A 205 3.69 27.33 3.79
CA LEU A 205 4.52 28.22 2.96
C LEU A 205 5.29 27.48 1.87
N ARG A 206 5.27 26.14 1.87
CA ARG A 206 5.96 25.35 0.85
C ARG A 206 5.33 25.60 -0.51
N ARG A 207 6.08 26.26 -1.40
CA ARG A 207 5.78 26.25 -2.83
C ARG A 207 5.90 24.82 -3.32
N ARG A 208 4.77 24.17 -3.59
CA ARG A 208 4.78 22.98 -4.43
C ARG A 208 5.23 23.43 -5.81
N SER A 209 6.33 22.88 -6.30
CA SER A 209 6.52 22.79 -7.76
C SER A 209 5.24 22.16 -8.28
N ALA A 210 4.51 22.87 -9.14
CA ALA A 210 3.38 22.27 -9.82
C ALA A 210 3.90 20.97 -10.48
N PRO A 211 3.14 19.86 -10.49
CA PRO A 211 3.46 18.80 -11.44
C PRO A 211 3.60 19.50 -12.80
N ALA A 212 4.66 19.19 -13.55
CA ALA A 212 4.89 19.80 -14.85
C ALA A 212 3.68 19.52 -15.74
N THR A 213 2.71 20.43 -15.77
CA THR A 213 1.65 20.47 -16.77
C THR A 213 2.27 21.08 -18.02
N GLY A 214 3.19 20.34 -18.62
CA GLY A 214 3.44 20.47 -20.05
C GLY A 214 2.23 19.90 -20.80
N PRO A 215 1.89 20.39 -21.99
CA PRO A 215 0.92 19.73 -22.84
C PRO A 215 1.43 18.31 -23.12
N THR A 216 0.80 17.29 -22.54
CA THR A 216 1.08 15.89 -22.89
C THR A 216 0.41 15.63 -24.22
N THR A 217 1.16 15.79 -25.31
CA THR A 217 0.85 15.14 -26.59
C THR A 217 1.08 13.65 -26.41
N GLY A 218 0.05 12.94 -25.96
CA GLY A 218 0.06 11.51 -25.70
C GLY A 218 -1.32 11.03 -25.21
N PRO A 219 -1.55 9.71 -25.13
CA PRO A 219 -2.79 9.15 -24.61
C PRO A 219 -3.09 9.70 -23.20
N ALA A 220 -4.38 9.75 -22.84
CA ALA A 220 -4.84 10.29 -21.56
C ALA A 220 -4.03 9.69 -20.38
N PRO A 221 -3.66 10.51 -19.38
CA PRO A 221 -2.91 10.01 -18.24
C PRO A 221 -3.69 8.90 -17.53
N ALA A 222 -3.01 7.78 -17.25
CA ALA A 222 -3.61 6.66 -16.56
C ALA A 222 -4.28 7.11 -15.24
N PRO A 223 -5.44 6.54 -14.88
CA PRO A 223 -6.13 6.91 -13.66
C PRO A 223 -5.24 6.66 -12.43
N ALA A 224 -5.25 7.57 -11.45
CA ALA A 224 -4.40 7.45 -10.25
C ALA A 224 -4.74 6.24 -9.39
N PHE A 225 -6.03 5.87 -9.36
CA PHE A 225 -6.55 4.65 -8.76
C PHE A 225 -7.39 3.91 -9.80
N ALA A 226 -7.22 2.60 -9.86
CA ALA A 226 -7.89 1.79 -10.86
C ALA A 226 -8.13 0.35 -10.40
N SER A 227 -9.07 -0.32 -11.05
CA SER A 227 -9.31 -1.75 -10.91
C SER A 227 -9.52 -2.35 -12.31
N PHE A 228 -10.14 -3.52 -12.39
CA PHE A 228 -10.55 -4.19 -13.63
C PHE A 228 -12.06 -4.43 -13.62
N ALA A 229 -12.65 -4.71 -14.79
CA ALA A 229 -14.09 -4.97 -14.90
C ALA A 229 -14.56 -6.12 -13.99
N ASP A 230 -13.73 -7.15 -13.87
CA ASP A 230 -13.99 -8.34 -13.04
C ASP A 230 -13.29 -8.30 -11.66
N GLY A 231 -12.94 -7.10 -11.19
CA GLY A 231 -12.29 -6.84 -9.90
C GLY A 231 -10.78 -7.10 -9.90
N LEU A 232 -10.14 -6.89 -8.75
CA LEU A 232 -8.68 -7.01 -8.64
C LEU A 232 -8.15 -8.45 -8.77
N ARG A 233 -9.01 -9.48 -8.71
CA ARG A 233 -8.59 -10.86 -9.00
C ARG A 233 -7.95 -11.02 -10.38
N VAL A 234 -8.31 -10.18 -11.35
CA VAL A 234 -7.74 -10.21 -12.70
C VAL A 234 -6.20 -10.10 -12.66
N LEU A 235 -5.66 -9.27 -11.77
CA LEU A 235 -4.21 -9.14 -11.59
C LEU A 235 -3.61 -10.42 -11.01
N THR A 236 -4.23 -11.02 -9.99
CA THR A 236 -3.70 -12.21 -9.33
C THR A 236 -3.76 -13.45 -10.20
N ASP A 237 -4.84 -13.59 -10.97
CA ASP A 237 -5.03 -14.70 -11.91
C ASP A 237 -4.00 -14.59 -13.04
N ARG A 238 -3.85 -13.38 -13.62
CA ARG A 238 -2.84 -13.13 -14.66
C ARG A 238 -1.41 -13.42 -14.18
N LEU A 239 -1.07 -13.02 -12.96
CA LEU A 239 0.25 -13.29 -12.37
C LEU A 239 0.50 -14.79 -12.19
N LEU A 240 -0.53 -15.53 -11.79
CA LEU A 240 -0.45 -16.99 -11.62
C LEU A 240 -0.26 -17.68 -12.96
N ASP A 241 -1.06 -17.32 -13.96
CA ASP A 241 -1.00 -17.89 -15.32
C ASP A 241 0.38 -17.66 -15.97
N ASP A 242 1.00 -16.50 -15.74
CA ASP A 242 2.34 -16.20 -16.26
C ASP A 242 3.49 -16.85 -15.47
N ALA A 243 3.25 -17.30 -14.24
CA ALA A 243 4.34 -17.76 -13.37
C ALA A 243 4.81 -19.19 -13.65
N ASP A 244 4.09 -20.00 -14.46
CA ASP A 244 4.42 -21.42 -14.71
C ASP A 244 4.87 -22.17 -13.44
N ALA A 245 4.21 -21.89 -12.31
CA ALA A 245 4.59 -22.36 -10.99
C ALA A 245 3.72 -23.55 -10.57
N THR A 246 4.29 -24.50 -9.81
CA THR A 246 3.50 -25.54 -9.15
C THR A 246 2.74 -24.91 -7.98
N VAL A 247 1.43 -25.03 -7.94
CA VAL A 247 0.58 -24.40 -6.89
C VAL A 247 -0.02 -25.47 -5.99
N LEU A 248 0.25 -25.36 -4.69
CA LEU A 248 -0.26 -26.25 -3.65
C LEU A 248 -1.19 -25.48 -2.71
N LEU A 249 -2.50 -25.58 -2.96
CA LEU A 249 -3.56 -24.98 -2.15
C LEU A 249 -4.00 -25.90 -1.01
N GLY A 250 -4.60 -25.33 0.04
CA GLY A 250 -5.05 -26.09 1.22
C GLY A 250 -3.91 -26.66 2.05
N ARG A 251 -2.68 -26.18 1.85
CA ARG A 251 -1.45 -26.70 2.47
C ARG A 251 -0.71 -25.60 3.20
N ALA A 252 -0.63 -25.70 4.52
CA ALA A 252 0.11 -24.74 5.34
C ALA A 252 1.54 -25.22 5.55
N VAL A 253 2.52 -24.33 5.36
CA VAL A 253 3.89 -24.56 5.86
C VAL A 253 3.90 -24.31 7.36
N LEU A 254 4.36 -25.29 8.13
CA LEU A 254 4.40 -25.27 9.59
C LEU A 254 5.78 -24.88 10.13
N ALA A 255 6.85 -25.26 9.44
CA ALA A 255 8.23 -24.97 9.81
C ALA A 255 9.13 -24.89 8.58
N VAL A 256 10.20 -24.09 8.67
CA VAL A 256 11.28 -24.02 7.68
C VAL A 256 12.61 -24.27 8.38
N GLU A 257 13.27 -25.35 7.99
CA GLU A 257 14.57 -25.73 8.52
C GLU A 257 15.66 -25.60 7.46
N ARG A 258 16.86 -25.20 7.87
CA ARG A 258 18.02 -25.16 6.98
C ARG A 258 18.79 -26.48 7.07
N LEU A 259 18.86 -27.20 5.95
CA LEU A 259 19.63 -28.43 5.79
C LEU A 259 20.84 -28.17 4.89
N GLY A 260 21.95 -27.76 5.51
CA GLY A 260 23.17 -27.39 4.81
C GLY A 260 22.96 -26.15 3.91
N ASP A 261 23.03 -26.36 2.60
CA ASP A 261 22.85 -25.32 1.58
C ASP A 261 21.42 -25.24 1.03
N ARG A 262 20.51 -26.08 1.52
CA ARG A 262 19.09 -26.11 1.11
C ARG A 262 18.18 -25.89 2.30
N TYR A 263 16.89 -25.75 2.02
CA TYR A 263 15.82 -25.62 3.00
C TYR A 263 14.86 -26.80 2.87
N GLU A 264 14.39 -27.30 4.01
CA GLU A 264 13.27 -28.24 4.11
C GLU A 264 12.08 -27.50 4.75
N LEU A 265 10.90 -27.64 4.15
CA LEU A 265 9.67 -27.07 4.64
C LEU A 265 8.72 -28.20 5.04
N HIS A 266 8.20 -28.14 6.26
CA HIS A 266 7.24 -29.13 6.75
C HIS A 266 5.82 -28.64 6.47
N VAL A 267 5.02 -29.47 5.82
CA VAL A 267 3.68 -29.10 5.35
C VAL A 267 2.60 -29.78 6.21
N SER A 268 1.44 -29.14 6.34
CA SER A 268 0.35 -29.57 7.23
C SER A 268 -0.26 -30.94 6.95
N ASP A 269 -0.09 -31.47 5.73
CA ASP A 269 -0.50 -32.82 5.33
C ASP A 269 0.55 -33.90 5.63
N GLY A 270 1.69 -33.51 6.21
CA GLY A 270 2.81 -34.40 6.52
C GLY A 270 3.85 -34.49 5.41
N ASP A 271 3.63 -33.85 4.25
CA ASP A 271 4.63 -33.76 3.19
C ASP A 271 5.82 -32.88 3.61
N ARG A 272 6.93 -33.09 2.92
CA ARG A 272 8.15 -32.28 3.04
C ARG A 272 8.55 -31.77 1.67
N LEU A 273 8.84 -30.48 1.59
CA LEU A 273 9.34 -29.84 0.38
C LEU A 273 10.78 -29.43 0.60
N GLU A 274 11.63 -29.65 -0.41
CA GLU A 274 13.01 -29.18 -0.40
C GLU A 274 13.22 -28.11 -1.46
N ALA A 275 13.97 -27.06 -1.13
CA ALA A 275 14.26 -25.98 -2.05
C ALA A 275 15.66 -25.39 -1.81
N ASP A 276 16.24 -24.79 -2.85
CA ASP A 276 17.50 -24.06 -2.73
C ASP A 276 17.29 -22.70 -2.05
N ALA A 277 16.08 -22.13 -2.16
CA ALA A 277 15.68 -20.91 -1.48
C ALA A 277 14.20 -20.93 -1.08
N VAL A 278 13.86 -20.09 -0.08
CA VAL A 278 12.48 -19.90 0.40
C VAL A 278 12.14 -18.41 0.39
N VAL A 279 10.96 -18.07 -0.12
CA VAL A 279 10.37 -16.73 -0.01
C VAL A 279 9.18 -16.81 0.94
N LEU A 280 9.26 -16.13 2.07
CA LEU A 280 8.13 -16.00 3.00
C LEU A 280 7.29 -14.77 2.64
N ALA A 281 6.15 -15.00 2.00
CA ALA A 281 5.16 -13.99 1.66
C ALA A 281 3.96 -14.02 2.64
N LEU A 282 4.24 -14.32 3.91
CA LEU A 282 3.27 -14.45 4.99
C LEU A 282 3.11 -13.13 5.78
N PRO A 283 2.01 -12.96 6.52
CA PRO A 283 1.95 -11.97 7.59
C PRO A 283 3.10 -12.17 8.58
N ALA A 284 3.54 -11.09 9.24
CA ALA A 284 4.70 -11.12 10.14
C ALA A 284 4.59 -12.18 11.26
N SER A 285 3.39 -12.37 11.82
CA SER A 285 3.13 -13.42 12.81
C SER A 285 3.31 -14.83 12.24
N GLY A 286 2.80 -15.08 11.03
CA GLY A 286 2.97 -16.37 10.35
C GLY A 286 4.43 -16.66 10.01
N ALA A 287 5.16 -15.65 9.51
CA ALA A 287 6.59 -15.78 9.25
C ALA A 287 7.38 -16.08 10.54
N ALA A 288 7.04 -15.41 11.65
CA ALA A 288 7.66 -15.67 12.95
C ALA A 288 7.39 -17.10 13.45
N THR A 289 6.18 -17.63 13.27
CA THR A 289 5.85 -19.01 13.65
C THR A 289 6.64 -20.04 12.84
N VAL A 290 6.76 -19.85 11.53
CA VAL A 290 7.43 -20.79 10.63
C VAL A 290 8.96 -20.78 10.80
N LEU A 291 9.53 -19.67 11.30
CA LEU A 291 10.96 -19.49 11.54
C LEU A 291 11.39 -19.74 12.99
N ALA A 292 10.45 -20.04 13.90
CA ALA A 292 10.73 -20.28 15.31
C ALA A 292 11.38 -21.65 15.54
#